data_AF-A0A6G1IHU0-F1
#
_entry.id   AF-A0A6G1IHU0-F1
#
_cell.length_a   1.000
_cell.length_b   1.000
_cell.length_c   1.000
_cell.angle_alpha   90.00
_cell.angle_beta   90.00
_cell.angle_gamma   90.00
#
_symmetry.space_group_name_H-M   'P 1'
#
loop_
_entity.id
_entity.type
_entity.pdbx_description
1 polymer ?
#
loop_
_entity_poly.entity_id
_entity_poly.type
_entity_poly.pdbx_seq_one_letter_code
_entity_poly.pdbx_strand_id
1 'polypeptide(L)'
;MRQAVNKLQQIAAPIFINVGKIRCEGSKCIDVPQGLVRLPNATREELGLPLFSTNDDSHQEQLDRKSTAVTEDSSTTLCEDDSTDSAVCELSRAATWSQSPENTTAAEMSRMDPAHDVNYPAHITPATCRAIVWLALDSDLECISAANSTLCVTIAQENVPSHSPWARSQNIKRLHSLLGDAYATTDAQERTHHVHQGVVIMETLRIDYGYEVRYARTVREAEIHLRDLGANGIVLFVHATTIIPQEQYINADELLMDKCTWMLPTREELMWAQAKVYDVEVLDKIAAKAGAFRPRTCIVDDSVACPIGTQESVLKQSHSCASVGVHIRSKGPAPACKALPDIDSGRFIRWLHQQYVPSLMNWGELRVFLSTRMSAAGTREPYIIHVIRTQQRDKGIHAWNVTEWDRWPEFPMLTFQQLEDFSVEVFQQLQHFNPMYYESLRVGVRLDIGVTEKGLFVNEITRWHAANQFPDRTLGTPGDKVCKAFAGAFAQRFPTQKR
;
A
#
# COMPACT_ATOMS: atom_id res chain seq x y z
N MET A 1 45.84 -11.86 31.14
CA MET A 1 45.86 -12.80 29.99
C MET A 1 45.29 -14.19 30.32
N ARG A 2 45.88 -15.07 31.15
CA ARG A 2 45.35 -16.45 31.33
C ARG A 2 43.87 -16.53 31.77
N GLN A 3 43.37 -15.63 32.61
CA GLN A 3 41.93 -15.56 32.95
C GLN A 3 41.01 -15.01 31.83
N ALA A 4 41.56 -14.40 30.77
CA ALA A 4 40.79 -14.00 29.59
C ALA A 4 40.60 -15.18 28.62
N VAL A 5 41.57 -16.11 28.55
CA VAL A 5 41.47 -17.35 27.75
C VAL A 5 40.31 -18.21 28.25
N ASN A 6 40.21 -18.42 29.57
CA ASN A 6 39.15 -19.23 30.16
C ASN A 6 37.73 -18.65 30.03
N LYS A 7 37.57 -17.38 29.59
CA LYS A 7 36.26 -16.77 29.32
C LYS A 7 35.82 -16.82 27.84
N LEU A 8 36.70 -17.27 26.95
CA LEU A 8 36.39 -17.51 25.52
C LEU A 8 36.01 -18.96 25.23
N GLN A 9 36.22 -19.90 26.17
CA GLN A 9 35.91 -21.32 26.01
C GLN A 9 34.44 -21.69 26.28
N GLN A 10 33.54 -20.71 26.43
CA GLN A 10 32.08 -20.93 26.56
C GLN A 10 31.26 -20.42 25.36
N ILE A 11 31.90 -19.98 24.27
CA ILE A 11 31.22 -19.63 23.02
C ILE A 11 31.74 -20.54 21.90
N ALA A 12 31.07 -21.69 21.73
CA ALA A 12 31.37 -22.65 20.68
C ALA A 12 30.07 -23.02 19.95
N ALA A 13 29.76 -22.29 18.88
CA ALA A 13 28.65 -22.62 17.98
C ALA A 13 29.08 -23.76 17.03
N PRO A 14 28.29 -24.84 16.87
CA PRO A 14 28.52 -25.81 15.81
C PRO A 14 28.26 -25.19 14.44
N ILE A 15 29.33 -24.95 13.67
CA ILE A 15 29.26 -24.43 12.32
C ILE A 15 29.09 -25.59 11.34
N PHE A 16 28.03 -25.55 10.52
CA PHE A 16 27.87 -26.42 9.35
C PHE A 16 27.78 -25.58 8.09
N ILE A 17 28.82 -25.63 7.25
CA ILE A 17 28.88 -24.97 5.95
C ILE A 17 28.76 -26.04 4.87
N ASN A 18 27.92 -25.81 3.86
CA ASN A 18 27.98 -26.59 2.62
C ASN A 18 28.81 -25.82 1.58
N VAL A 19 29.98 -26.33 1.21
CA VAL A 19 30.91 -25.67 0.28
C VAL A 19 30.79 -26.30 -1.11
N GLY A 20 29.73 -25.94 -1.83
CA GLY A 20 29.58 -26.29 -3.25
C GLY A 20 30.54 -25.48 -4.13
N LYS A 21 31.34 -26.15 -4.95
CA LYS A 21 32.07 -25.53 -6.07
C LYS A 21 31.47 -25.99 -7.39
N ILE A 22 30.99 -25.05 -8.20
CA ILE A 22 30.64 -25.30 -9.60
C ILE A 22 31.94 -25.56 -10.38
N ARG A 23 31.98 -26.62 -11.19
CA ARG A 23 33.02 -26.88 -12.19
C ARG A 23 32.37 -26.87 -13.57
N CYS A 24 32.80 -25.95 -14.42
CA CYS A 24 32.31 -25.83 -15.80
C CYS A 24 33.32 -26.47 -16.77
N GLU A 25 32.85 -27.37 -17.63
CA GLU A 25 33.61 -27.88 -18.77
C GLU A 25 32.74 -27.72 -20.03
N GLY A 26 33.01 -26.65 -20.79
CA GLY A 26 32.07 -26.15 -21.80
C GLY A 26 30.88 -25.42 -21.17
N SER A 27 29.74 -25.44 -21.86
CA SER A 27 28.53 -24.66 -21.54
C SER A 27 27.48 -25.41 -20.69
N LYS A 28 27.88 -26.47 -19.97
CA LYS A 28 27.05 -27.16 -18.96
C LYS A 28 27.75 -27.16 -17.60
N CYS A 29 26.97 -27.00 -16.54
CA CYS A 29 27.40 -27.19 -15.15
C CYS A 29 26.97 -28.58 -14.67
N ILE A 30 27.74 -29.17 -13.75
CA ILE A 30 27.44 -30.46 -13.11
C ILE A 30 27.77 -30.37 -11.61
N ASP A 31 26.86 -30.79 -10.75
CA ASP A 31 27.05 -30.87 -9.30
C ASP A 31 27.72 -32.18 -8.86
N VAL A 32 28.44 -32.13 -7.73
CA VAL A 32 29.10 -33.30 -7.11
C VAL A 32 28.73 -33.33 -5.60
N PRO A 33 27.86 -34.25 -5.15
CA PRO A 33 27.32 -34.24 -3.78
C PRO A 33 28.02 -35.21 -2.79
N GLN A 34 27.66 -35.05 -1.50
CA GLN A 34 28.10 -35.80 -0.29
C GLN A 34 29.49 -35.39 0.26
N GLY A 35 29.71 -35.12 1.56
CA GLY A 35 28.85 -35.07 2.77
C GLY A 35 29.73 -35.04 4.05
N LEU A 36 29.25 -34.96 5.31
CA LEU A 36 27.96 -34.58 5.91
C LEU A 36 28.11 -34.51 7.47
N VAL A 37 27.00 -34.34 8.23
CA VAL A 37 26.80 -34.61 9.69
C VAL A 37 27.24 -33.54 10.71
N ARG A 38 26.60 -33.30 11.88
CA ARG A 38 25.19 -33.05 12.36
C ARG A 38 25.26 -32.84 13.91
N LEU A 39 24.29 -32.18 14.58
CA LEU A 39 23.34 -32.67 15.62
C LEU A 39 23.13 -31.60 16.73
N PRO A 40 22.00 -31.58 17.47
CA PRO A 40 21.88 -32.35 18.73
C PRO A 40 20.53 -33.09 18.96
N ASN A 41 20.61 -34.16 19.76
CA ASN A 41 19.60 -34.89 20.56
C ASN A 41 18.09 -34.82 20.22
N ALA A 42 17.56 -35.92 19.68
CA ALA A 42 16.20 -36.44 19.90
C ALA A 42 16.22 -37.98 19.82
N THR A 43 15.32 -38.69 20.52
CA THR A 43 15.31 -40.17 20.63
C THR A 43 14.45 -40.86 19.56
N ARG A 44 14.69 -42.15 19.34
CA ARG A 44 14.42 -42.84 18.05
C ARG A 44 13.06 -43.58 17.97
N GLU A 45 12.03 -43.10 18.66
CA GLU A 45 10.71 -43.77 18.70
C GLU A 45 9.58 -42.97 18.00
N GLU A 46 9.76 -41.68 17.71
CA GLU A 46 8.68 -40.78 17.28
C GLU A 46 8.37 -40.79 15.76
N LEU A 47 9.14 -41.50 14.94
CA LEU A 47 9.05 -41.43 13.46
C LEU A 47 8.57 -42.74 12.82
N GLY A 48 7.42 -43.24 13.29
CA GLY A 48 6.77 -44.43 12.73
C GLY A 48 5.97 -44.14 11.45
N LEU A 49 6.55 -44.41 10.28
CA LEU A 49 5.83 -44.50 8.99
C LEU A 49 6.33 -45.72 8.17
N PRO A 50 5.48 -46.30 7.30
CA PRO A 50 5.68 -47.65 6.76
C PRO A 50 6.54 -47.73 5.49
N LEU A 51 7.07 -48.92 5.24
CA LEU A 51 7.75 -49.33 4.00
C LEU A 51 6.74 -49.80 2.94
N PHE A 52 6.99 -49.49 1.66
CA PHE A 52 6.51 -50.28 0.52
C PHE A 52 7.55 -50.31 -0.62
N SER A 53 7.37 -51.24 -1.56
CA SER A 53 8.42 -51.79 -2.43
C SER A 53 8.51 -51.16 -3.83
N THR A 54 9.65 -51.37 -4.48
CA THR A 54 9.92 -51.16 -5.91
C THR A 54 9.19 -52.17 -6.82
N ASN A 55 9.00 -51.84 -8.11
CA ASN A 55 9.73 -52.48 -9.23
C ASN A 55 9.45 -51.90 -10.64
N ASP A 56 10.46 -52.00 -11.50
CA ASP A 56 10.51 -52.27 -12.96
C ASP A 56 9.83 -51.36 -14.03
N ASP A 57 10.68 -50.53 -14.65
CA ASP A 57 11.13 -50.57 -16.06
C ASP A 57 10.21 -50.54 -17.32
N SER A 58 10.71 -49.76 -18.31
CA SER A 58 10.47 -49.79 -19.77
C SER A 58 9.10 -49.32 -20.29
N HIS A 59 9.01 -48.38 -21.24
CA HIS A 59 9.43 -48.59 -22.63
C HIS A 59 9.81 -47.31 -23.42
N GLN A 60 10.24 -47.51 -24.67
CA GLN A 60 10.83 -46.53 -25.60
C GLN A 60 9.80 -45.80 -26.50
N GLU A 61 10.27 -44.68 -27.10
CA GLU A 61 10.02 -44.23 -28.49
C GLU A 61 9.18 -42.95 -28.73
N GLN A 62 9.27 -42.40 -29.95
CA GLN A 62 9.07 -40.98 -30.28
C GLN A 62 7.90 -40.71 -31.25
N LEU A 63 7.49 -39.44 -31.31
CA LEU A 63 7.10 -38.61 -32.48
C LEU A 63 6.83 -39.34 -33.82
N ASP A 64 5.84 -38.94 -34.63
CA ASP A 64 5.69 -37.56 -35.12
C ASP A 64 4.34 -37.29 -35.85
N ARG A 65 4.08 -36.02 -36.18
CA ARG A 65 3.22 -35.51 -37.30
C ARG A 65 1.68 -35.63 -37.29
N LYS A 66 1.09 -34.45 -37.01
CA LYS A 66 0.33 -33.59 -37.96
C LYS A 66 -0.99 -34.08 -38.62
N SER A 67 -1.99 -33.18 -38.49
CA SER A 67 -3.03 -32.85 -39.51
C SER A 67 -4.15 -33.89 -39.69
N THR A 68 -5.39 -33.56 -40.08
CA THR A 68 -6.01 -32.30 -40.58
C THR A 68 -7.52 -32.32 -40.29
N ALA A 69 -8.23 -31.21 -40.57
CA ALA A 69 -9.63 -31.21 -41.08
C ALA A 69 -10.78 -31.64 -40.12
N VAL A 70 -12.05 -31.27 -40.36
CA VAL A 70 -12.66 -30.02 -40.88
C VAL A 70 -14.19 -30.08 -40.61
N THR A 71 -14.78 -28.95 -40.18
CA THR A 71 -16.19 -28.47 -40.29
C THR A 71 -17.43 -29.33 -39.94
N GLU A 72 -18.52 -28.58 -39.63
CA GLU A 72 -19.94 -28.88 -39.89
C GLU A 72 -20.62 -30.03 -39.08
N ASP A 73 -21.92 -29.97 -38.78
CA ASP A 73 -22.88 -28.85 -38.57
C ASP A 73 -24.13 -29.41 -37.86
N SER A 74 -25.07 -28.55 -37.44
CA SER A 74 -26.46 -28.89 -37.07
C SER A 74 -26.66 -29.76 -35.80
N SER A 75 -27.83 -29.84 -35.15
CA SER A 75 -28.96 -28.90 -35.05
C SER A 75 -29.83 -29.24 -33.84
N THR A 76 -30.54 -28.24 -33.34
CA THR A 76 -31.78 -28.28 -32.52
C THR A 76 -32.41 -29.63 -32.15
N THR A 77 -32.71 -29.80 -30.86
CA THR A 77 -34.02 -30.32 -30.42
C THR A 77 -34.50 -29.59 -29.16
N LEU A 78 -35.80 -29.25 -29.12
CA LEU A 78 -36.53 -28.86 -27.91
C LEU A 78 -37.18 -30.11 -27.31
N CYS A 79 -37.37 -30.12 -25.99
CA CYS A 79 -38.40 -30.88 -25.29
C CYS A 79 -38.87 -30.05 -24.08
N GLU A 80 -40.11 -30.27 -23.64
CA GLU A 80 -40.87 -29.37 -22.76
C GLU A 80 -41.25 -30.03 -21.42
N ASP A 81 -41.67 -29.16 -20.48
CA ASP A 81 -42.69 -29.36 -19.42
C ASP A 81 -42.53 -30.29 -18.18
N ASP A 82 -43.26 -29.86 -17.13
CA ASP A 82 -43.88 -30.61 -16.01
C ASP A 82 -43.00 -31.43 -15.02
N SER A 83 -43.37 -31.70 -13.75
CA SER A 83 -44.38 -31.23 -12.76
C SER A 83 -44.09 -31.95 -11.40
N THR A 84 -44.67 -31.73 -10.20
CA THR A 84 -45.57 -30.72 -9.56
C THR A 84 -45.35 -30.78 -8.02
N ASP A 85 -45.66 -29.70 -7.27
CA ASP A 85 -45.99 -29.67 -5.82
C ASP A 85 -44.91 -30.15 -4.77
N SER A 86 -44.91 -29.72 -3.49
CA SER A 86 -46.03 -29.35 -2.63
C SER A 86 -45.67 -28.52 -1.37
N ALA A 87 -46.72 -27.95 -0.76
CA ALA A 87 -46.98 -27.81 0.70
C ALA A 87 -45.95 -27.16 1.65
N VAL A 88 -46.14 -25.86 1.89
CA VAL A 88 -46.52 -25.26 3.20
C VAL A 88 -46.05 -25.95 4.50
N CYS A 89 -45.30 -25.22 5.32
CA CYS A 89 -45.52 -25.15 6.78
C CYS A 89 -45.15 -23.78 7.33
N GLU A 90 -46.09 -23.09 7.97
CA GLU A 90 -45.80 -21.94 8.82
C GLU A 90 -45.24 -22.41 10.17
N LEU A 91 -44.31 -21.66 10.76
CA LEU A 91 -44.26 -21.51 12.21
C LEU A 91 -43.57 -20.20 12.60
N SER A 92 -44.34 -19.27 13.13
CA SER A 92 -43.87 -17.95 13.54
C SER A 92 -43.29 -17.98 14.96
N ARG A 93 -42.13 -17.33 15.14
CA ARG A 93 -41.68 -16.86 16.47
C ARG A 93 -40.68 -15.71 16.33
N ALA A 94 -41.11 -14.51 16.74
CA ALA A 94 -40.20 -13.40 16.96
C ALA A 94 -39.35 -13.65 18.21
N ALA A 95 -38.07 -13.30 18.15
CA ALA A 95 -37.16 -13.31 19.28
C ALA A 95 -36.32 -12.02 19.29
N THR A 96 -36.81 -10.99 19.99
CA THR A 96 -36.06 -9.76 20.24
C THR A 96 -34.85 -10.06 21.15
N TRP A 97 -33.65 -9.92 20.61
CA TRP A 97 -32.40 -10.03 21.37
C TRP A 97 -31.80 -8.65 21.61
N SER A 98 -32.07 -8.10 22.80
CA SER A 98 -31.35 -6.96 23.37
C SER A 98 -30.49 -7.46 24.53
N GLN A 99 -29.17 -7.57 24.31
CA GLN A 99 -28.21 -7.82 25.39
C GLN A 99 -26.98 -6.94 25.18
N SER A 100 -26.67 -6.12 26.19
CA SER A 100 -25.42 -5.36 26.28
C SER A 100 -24.28 -6.30 26.69
N PRO A 101 -23.09 -6.19 26.09
CA PRO A 101 -21.90 -6.89 26.58
C PRO A 101 -21.19 -6.06 27.65
N GLU A 102 -21.36 -6.41 28.92
CA GLU A 102 -20.38 -6.11 29.96
C GLU A 102 -19.48 -7.32 30.22
N ASN A 103 -18.26 -7.06 30.72
CA ASN A 103 -17.32 -8.03 31.29
C ASN A 103 -16.63 -9.04 30.35
N THR A 104 -15.69 -8.54 29.52
CA THR A 104 -14.45 -9.29 29.23
C THR A 104 -13.22 -8.38 29.37
N THR A 105 -12.48 -8.55 30.47
CA THR A 105 -11.06 -8.14 30.69
C THR A 105 -10.50 -6.91 29.95
N ALA A 106 -10.79 -5.71 30.44
CA ALA A 106 -10.19 -4.45 29.94
C ALA A 106 -8.67 -4.28 30.20
N ALA A 107 -8.04 -5.19 30.95
CA ALA A 107 -6.72 -4.98 31.58
C ALA A 107 -5.54 -4.84 30.60
N GLU A 108 -5.60 -5.43 29.41
CA GLU A 108 -4.50 -5.38 28.43
C GLU A 108 -4.75 -4.35 27.33
N MET A 109 -6.01 -4.15 26.92
CA MET A 109 -6.38 -3.06 26.00
C MET A 109 -6.22 -1.67 26.62
N SER A 110 -6.32 -1.55 27.95
CA SER A 110 -6.07 -0.30 28.69
C SER A 110 -4.63 0.25 28.53
N ARG A 111 -3.69 -0.50 27.93
CA ARG A 111 -2.35 0.00 27.57
C ARG A 111 -2.29 0.76 26.24
N MET A 112 -3.40 0.82 25.50
CA MET A 112 -3.55 1.58 24.26
C MET A 112 -4.71 2.59 24.35
N ASP A 113 -4.99 3.11 25.54
CA ASP A 113 -5.85 4.27 25.71
C ASP A 113 -5.07 5.55 25.35
N PRO A 114 -5.42 6.29 24.28
CA PRO A 114 -4.76 7.54 23.94
C PRO A 114 -5.18 8.72 24.86
N ALA A 115 -6.08 8.51 25.83
CA ALA A 115 -6.54 9.54 26.78
C ALA A 115 -5.51 9.93 27.86
N HIS A 116 -4.24 9.52 27.73
CA HIS A 116 -3.17 10.27 28.38
C HIS A 116 -3.03 11.65 27.71
N ASP A 117 -3.18 12.72 28.50
CA ASP A 117 -2.80 14.10 28.15
C ASP A 117 -1.27 14.20 27.91
N VAL A 118 -0.79 13.59 26.83
CA VAL A 118 0.46 13.96 26.19
C VAL A 118 0.21 15.36 25.64
N ASN A 119 0.60 16.35 26.43
CA ASN A 119 0.39 17.77 26.17
C ASN A 119 1.30 18.23 25.02
N TYR A 120 1.00 17.76 23.81
CA TYR A 120 1.73 18.04 22.59
C TYR A 120 1.75 19.57 22.40
N PRO A 121 2.93 20.19 22.24
CA PRO A 121 3.03 21.64 22.21
C PRO A 121 2.23 22.21 21.04
N ALA A 122 1.10 22.85 21.35
CA ALA A 122 0.12 23.35 20.38
C ALA A 122 0.72 24.32 19.33
N HIS A 123 1.90 24.89 19.64
CA HIS A 123 2.68 25.73 18.76
C HIS A 123 4.13 25.25 18.68
N ILE A 124 4.36 24.14 17.97
CA ILE A 124 5.65 23.97 17.27
C ILE A 124 5.72 25.09 16.23
N THR A 125 6.39 26.20 16.57
CA THR A 125 6.77 27.22 15.59
C THR A 125 7.46 26.51 14.44
N PRO A 126 6.99 26.67 13.18
CA PRO A 126 7.48 25.87 12.07
C PRO A 126 8.95 26.23 11.80
N ALA A 127 9.87 25.41 12.32
CA ALA A 127 11.28 25.63 12.13
C ALA A 127 11.61 25.52 10.63
N THR A 128 12.53 26.35 10.16
CA THR A 128 12.64 26.59 8.72
C THR A 128 13.38 25.46 8.01
N CYS A 129 12.74 24.82 7.03
CA CYS A 129 13.37 23.81 6.19
C CYS A 129 14.00 24.47 4.96
N ARG A 130 15.33 24.46 4.88
CA ARG A 130 16.08 25.02 3.73
C ARG A 130 16.36 23.98 2.64
N ALA A 131 16.38 22.70 3.01
CA ALA A 131 16.84 21.61 2.16
C ALA A 131 16.06 20.33 2.41
N ILE A 132 15.90 19.54 1.35
CA ILE A 132 15.27 18.21 1.39
C ILE A 132 16.28 17.21 0.85
N VAL A 133 16.61 16.19 1.66
CA VAL A 133 17.30 15.00 1.17
C VAL A 133 16.22 13.97 0.86
N TRP A 134 16.02 13.69 -0.42
CA TRP A 134 15.05 12.71 -0.88
C TRP A 134 15.79 11.39 -1.13
N LEU A 135 15.39 10.34 -0.43
CA LEU A 135 16.00 9.01 -0.46
C LEU A 135 15.01 8.01 -1.09
N ALA A 136 15.34 7.51 -2.28
CA ALA A 136 14.74 6.30 -2.81
C ALA A 136 15.33 5.08 -2.08
N LEU A 137 14.47 4.25 -1.49
CA LEU A 137 14.79 2.95 -0.91
C LEU A 137 14.45 1.77 -1.84
N ASP A 138 14.01 2.03 -3.08
CA ASP A 138 13.88 0.96 -4.07
C ASP A 138 15.26 0.38 -4.39
N SER A 139 15.55 -0.78 -3.82
CA SER A 139 16.60 -1.70 -4.27
C SER A 139 16.47 -1.98 -5.77
N ASP A 140 17.56 -2.37 -6.45
CA ASP A 140 17.59 -2.72 -7.89
C ASP A 140 16.81 -3.99 -8.28
N LEU A 141 15.74 -4.33 -7.54
CA LEU A 141 14.70 -5.27 -7.92
C LEU A 141 13.88 -4.72 -9.09
N GLU A 142 13.13 -5.60 -9.75
CA GLU A 142 12.59 -5.38 -11.10
C GLU A 142 11.82 -4.05 -11.25
N CYS A 143 12.19 -3.29 -12.28
CA CYS A 143 11.57 -2.01 -12.58
C CYS A 143 10.06 -2.18 -12.76
N ILE A 144 9.29 -1.42 -11.97
CA ILE A 144 7.85 -1.25 -12.18
C ILE A 144 7.66 -0.72 -13.61
N SER A 145 7.15 -1.60 -14.49
CA SER A 145 7.10 -1.30 -15.93
C SER A 145 6.19 -0.11 -16.24
N ALA A 146 6.41 0.52 -17.40
CA ALA A 146 5.68 1.72 -17.84
C ALA A 146 4.14 1.54 -17.86
N ALA A 147 3.63 0.31 -17.83
CA ALA A 147 2.22 0.00 -17.62
C ALA A 147 1.62 0.67 -16.35
N ASN A 148 2.42 0.90 -15.30
CA ASN A 148 2.00 1.54 -14.05
C ASN A 148 1.87 3.08 -14.12
N SER A 149 1.50 3.59 -15.30
CA SER A 149 0.95 4.92 -15.65
C SER A 149 0.03 5.62 -14.61
N THR A 150 -0.47 4.92 -13.60
CA THR A 150 -1.28 5.51 -12.52
C THR A 150 -0.48 6.38 -11.53
N LEU A 151 0.83 6.13 -11.38
CA LEU A 151 1.74 6.86 -10.46
C LEU A 151 2.65 7.89 -11.16
N CYS A 152 2.74 7.83 -12.48
CA CYS A 152 3.62 8.67 -13.27
C CYS A 152 2.83 9.71 -14.05
N VAL A 153 3.30 10.95 -14.04
CA VAL A 153 2.84 12.01 -14.94
C VAL A 153 3.42 11.72 -16.33
N THR A 154 2.56 11.45 -17.32
CA THR A 154 2.97 11.28 -18.70
C THR A 154 2.99 12.61 -19.45
N ILE A 155 4.03 12.83 -20.24
CA ILE A 155 4.24 14.02 -21.07
C ILE A 155 4.52 13.55 -22.49
N ALA A 156 3.69 13.96 -23.46
CA ALA A 156 3.99 13.75 -24.88
C ALA A 156 5.22 14.56 -25.31
N GLN A 157 6.12 13.98 -26.10
CA GLN A 157 7.33 14.66 -26.57
C GLN A 157 7.05 15.83 -27.53
N GLU A 158 5.88 15.86 -28.17
CA GLU A 158 5.52 16.86 -29.18
C GLU A 158 4.53 17.91 -28.68
N ASN A 159 4.89 19.18 -28.92
CA ASN A 159 3.97 20.31 -29.05
C ASN A 159 3.10 20.70 -27.84
N VAL A 160 3.55 20.43 -26.61
CA VAL A 160 3.09 21.18 -25.42
C VAL A 160 4.16 22.17 -24.98
N PRO A 161 3.91 23.50 -24.99
CA PRO A 161 4.70 24.49 -24.26
C PRO A 161 4.53 24.29 -22.75
N SER A 162 5.05 23.20 -22.21
CA SER A 162 4.83 22.83 -20.81
C SER A 162 5.51 23.84 -19.89
N HIS A 163 4.68 24.66 -19.24
CA HIS A 163 5.12 25.63 -18.23
C HIS A 163 5.84 24.93 -17.06
N SER A 164 5.51 23.67 -16.79
CA SER A 164 6.07 22.82 -15.75
C SER A 164 7.48 22.32 -16.11
N PRO A 165 8.58 22.85 -15.52
CA PRO A 165 9.91 22.69 -16.11
C PRO A 165 10.48 21.27 -16.06
N TRP A 166 10.01 20.41 -15.16
CA TRP A 166 10.38 18.98 -15.09
C TRP A 166 10.00 18.21 -16.36
N ALA A 167 8.95 18.64 -17.07
CA ALA A 167 8.48 18.01 -18.30
C ALA A 167 9.44 18.14 -19.50
N ARG A 168 10.47 19.00 -19.40
CA ARG A 168 11.46 19.21 -20.48
C ARG A 168 12.39 18.01 -20.59
N SER A 169 12.60 17.46 -21.79
CA SER A 169 13.39 16.24 -22.02
C SER A 169 14.82 16.26 -21.45
N GLN A 170 15.45 17.43 -21.31
CA GLN A 170 16.73 17.59 -20.61
C GLN A 170 16.62 17.26 -19.11
N ASN A 171 15.55 17.73 -18.46
CA ASN A 171 15.28 17.46 -17.05
C ASN A 171 14.84 16.01 -16.83
N ILE A 172 14.07 15.42 -17.76
CA ILE A 172 13.78 13.98 -17.77
C ILE A 172 15.10 13.17 -17.78
N LYS A 173 16.01 13.47 -18.72
CA LYS A 173 17.32 12.80 -18.80
C LYS A 173 18.18 13.00 -17.54
N ARG A 174 18.15 14.20 -16.92
CA ARG A 174 18.80 14.46 -15.63
C ARG A 174 18.22 13.61 -14.51
N LEU A 175 16.90 13.56 -14.38
CA LEU A 175 16.20 12.82 -13.33
C LEU A 175 16.41 11.30 -13.50
N HIS A 176 16.30 10.78 -14.73
CA HIS A 176 16.65 9.39 -15.06
C HIS A 176 18.09 9.06 -14.65
N SER A 177 19.06 9.90 -15.01
CA SER A 177 20.47 9.71 -14.64
C SER A 177 20.76 9.81 -13.14
N LEU A 178 19.85 10.36 -12.33
CA LEU A 178 19.98 10.46 -10.88
C LEU A 178 19.23 9.35 -10.13
N LEU A 179 18.12 8.86 -10.69
CA LEU A 179 17.14 8.04 -9.97
C LEU A 179 16.83 6.68 -10.60
N GLY A 180 17.13 6.48 -11.89
CA GLY A 180 16.75 5.30 -12.67
C GLY A 180 15.31 5.31 -13.19
N ASP A 181 14.98 4.28 -13.97
CA ASP A 181 13.72 4.17 -14.72
C ASP A 181 12.45 4.21 -13.86
N ALA A 182 12.50 3.67 -12.63
CA ALA A 182 11.36 3.67 -11.70
C ALA A 182 10.84 5.07 -11.33
N TYR A 183 11.63 6.12 -11.61
CA TYR A 183 11.36 7.49 -11.18
C TYR A 183 11.26 8.50 -12.33
N ALA A 184 12.03 8.31 -13.40
CA ALA A 184 11.87 9.08 -14.62
C ALA A 184 12.38 8.24 -15.80
N THR A 185 11.52 7.97 -16.79
CA THR A 185 11.89 7.22 -18.00
C THR A 185 11.25 7.83 -19.25
N THR A 186 11.58 7.28 -20.42
CA THR A 186 11.14 7.76 -21.75
C THR A 186 10.72 6.58 -22.60
N ASP A 187 9.44 6.52 -22.96
CA ASP A 187 8.99 5.57 -23.96
C ASP A 187 9.36 6.09 -25.35
N ALA A 188 10.13 5.29 -26.09
CA ALA A 188 10.57 5.61 -27.45
C ALA A 188 9.55 5.20 -28.52
N GLN A 189 8.60 4.30 -28.20
CA GLN A 189 7.54 3.84 -29.09
C GLN A 189 6.34 4.79 -29.04
N GLU A 190 5.83 5.05 -27.83
CA GLU A 190 4.72 5.99 -27.58
C GLU A 190 5.15 7.46 -27.63
N ARG A 191 6.47 7.72 -27.69
CA ARG A 191 7.09 9.06 -27.72
C ARG A 191 6.64 9.92 -26.54
N THR A 192 6.66 9.33 -25.34
CA THR A 192 6.30 9.95 -24.06
C THR A 192 7.50 10.02 -23.12
N HIS A 193 7.40 10.90 -22.13
CA HIS A 193 8.21 10.88 -20.92
C HIS A 193 7.30 10.57 -19.73
N HIS A 194 7.75 9.75 -18.80
CA HIS A 194 7.02 9.42 -17.58
C HIS A 194 7.84 9.85 -16.37
N VAL A 195 7.24 10.60 -15.44
CA VAL A 195 7.89 11.04 -14.19
C VAL A 195 7.05 10.67 -12.99
N HIS A 196 7.63 9.94 -12.04
CA HIS A 196 6.92 9.54 -10.82
C HIS A 196 6.45 10.77 -10.02
N GLN A 197 5.21 10.73 -9.52
CA GLN A 197 4.58 11.84 -8.81
C GLN A 197 5.43 12.44 -7.67
N GLY A 198 6.15 11.60 -6.91
CA GLY A 198 7.06 12.07 -5.86
C GLY A 198 8.18 12.98 -6.39
N VAL A 199 8.72 12.69 -7.57
CA VAL A 199 9.74 13.51 -8.22
C VAL A 199 9.15 14.83 -8.72
N VAL A 200 7.93 14.81 -9.25
CA VAL A 200 7.19 16.02 -9.66
C VAL A 200 6.98 16.96 -8.46
N ILE A 201 6.58 16.43 -7.30
CA ILE A 201 6.41 17.21 -6.07
C ILE A 201 7.75 17.82 -5.61
N MET A 202 8.84 17.04 -5.63
CA MET A 202 10.16 17.52 -5.22
C MET A 202 10.75 18.56 -6.19
N GLU A 203 10.58 18.40 -7.50
CA GLU A 203 10.96 19.43 -8.48
C GLU A 203 10.09 20.69 -8.35
N THR A 204 8.79 20.56 -8.03
CA THR A 204 7.91 21.69 -7.70
C THR A 204 8.45 22.45 -6.47
N LEU A 205 8.79 21.73 -5.39
CA LEU A 205 9.41 22.34 -4.20
C LEU A 205 10.73 23.03 -4.54
N ARG A 206 11.60 22.40 -5.33
CA ARG A 206 12.89 22.96 -5.75
C ARG A 206 12.77 24.24 -6.58
N ILE A 207 11.76 24.32 -7.46
CA ILE A 207 11.60 25.42 -8.43
C ILE A 207 10.69 26.52 -7.88
N ASP A 208 9.46 26.18 -7.50
CA ASP A 208 8.41 27.15 -7.19
C ASP A 208 8.51 27.67 -5.75
N TYR A 209 9.16 26.90 -4.87
CA TYR A 209 9.31 27.21 -3.44
C TYR A 209 10.77 27.30 -2.96
N GLY A 210 11.76 27.11 -3.84
CA GLY A 210 13.16 27.43 -3.57
C GLY A 210 13.93 26.51 -2.60
N TYR A 211 13.45 25.29 -2.33
CA TYR A 211 14.18 24.31 -1.51
C TYR A 211 15.44 23.79 -2.21
N GLU A 212 16.53 23.58 -1.48
CA GLU A 212 17.65 22.76 -1.98
C GLU A 212 17.26 21.27 -1.90
N VAL A 213 16.88 20.67 -3.03
CA VAL A 213 16.55 19.24 -3.11
C VAL A 213 17.78 18.45 -3.57
N ARG A 214 18.23 17.51 -2.73
CA ARG A 214 19.25 16.52 -3.07
C ARG A 214 18.63 15.13 -3.17
N TYR A 215 19.01 14.39 -4.19
CA TYR A 215 18.51 13.04 -4.47
C TYR A 215 19.56 11.99 -4.08
N ALA A 216 19.12 10.91 -3.44
CA ALA A 216 19.92 9.74 -3.09
C ALA A 216 19.18 8.44 -3.48
N ARG A 217 19.93 7.45 -3.98
CA ARG A 217 19.49 6.07 -4.24
C ARG A 217 19.92 5.09 -3.14
N THR A 218 20.75 5.53 -2.19
CA THR A 218 21.20 4.70 -1.07
C THR A 218 21.24 5.48 0.25
N VAL A 219 21.08 4.75 1.37
CA VAL A 219 21.25 5.29 2.74
C VAL A 219 22.59 6.02 2.89
N ARG A 220 23.67 5.51 2.26
CA ARG A 220 25.01 6.11 2.29
C ARG A 220 25.10 7.44 1.54
N GLU A 221 24.43 7.57 0.40
CA GLU A 221 24.35 8.84 -0.34
C GLU A 221 23.53 9.88 0.43
N ALA A 222 22.42 9.45 1.06
CA ALA A 222 21.65 10.31 1.95
C ALA A 222 22.49 10.76 3.16
N GLU A 223 23.28 9.87 3.76
CA GLU A 223 24.19 10.21 4.87
C GLU A 223 25.23 11.26 4.46
N ILE A 224 25.80 11.15 3.26
CA ILE A 224 26.72 12.14 2.69
C ILE A 224 26.01 13.48 2.48
N HIS A 225 24.83 13.49 1.86
CA HIS A 225 24.07 14.74 1.64
C HIS A 225 23.66 15.43 2.95
N LEU A 226 23.24 14.67 3.96
CA LEU A 226 22.90 15.18 5.29
C LEU A 226 24.13 15.76 6.01
N ARG A 227 25.29 15.10 5.87
CA ARG A 227 26.57 15.56 6.43
C ARG A 227 27.07 16.85 5.76
N ASP A 228 27.00 16.92 4.42
CA ASP A 228 27.38 18.10 3.63
C ASP A 228 26.48 19.31 3.91
N LEU A 229 25.18 19.07 4.12
CA LEU A 229 24.22 20.11 4.45
C LEU A 229 24.33 20.54 5.93
N GLY A 230 24.64 19.62 6.85
CA GLY A 230 24.63 19.80 8.31
C GLY A 230 23.21 19.78 8.90
N ALA A 231 22.97 19.03 9.98
CA ALA A 231 21.65 18.55 10.41
C ALA A 231 20.48 19.57 10.55
N ASN A 232 20.74 20.86 10.71
CA ASN A 232 19.72 21.89 10.99
C ASN A 232 18.94 22.35 9.74
N GLY A 233 17.61 22.32 9.83
CA GLY A 233 16.70 22.78 8.79
C GLY A 233 16.59 21.84 7.58
N ILE A 234 16.73 20.52 7.79
CA ILE A 234 16.62 19.51 6.73
C ILE A 234 15.43 18.58 6.98
N VAL A 235 14.62 18.35 5.94
CA VAL A 235 13.72 17.19 5.87
C VAL A 235 14.43 16.05 5.13
N LEU A 236 14.59 14.90 5.77
CA LEU A 236 14.87 13.63 5.11
C LEU A 236 13.53 13.03 4.67
N PHE A 237 13.29 12.97 3.36
CA PHE A 237 12.10 12.37 2.80
C PHE A 237 12.43 10.98 2.26
N VAL A 238 11.87 9.93 2.86
CA VAL A 238 12.15 8.53 2.55
C VAL A 238 11.01 7.95 1.72
N HIS A 239 11.34 7.36 0.57
CA HIS A 239 10.39 6.96 -0.46
C HIS A 239 10.70 5.59 -1.06
N ALA A 240 9.66 4.84 -1.44
CA ALA A 240 9.76 3.68 -2.31
C ALA A 240 8.57 3.67 -3.28
N THR A 241 8.79 3.19 -4.51
CA THR A 241 7.73 2.87 -5.47
C THR A 241 7.25 1.42 -5.32
N THR A 242 8.07 0.57 -4.72
CA THR A 242 7.83 -0.86 -4.46
C THR A 242 7.50 -1.15 -2.98
N ILE A 243 7.05 -2.38 -2.68
CA ILE A 243 6.96 -2.86 -1.29
C ILE A 243 8.36 -3.24 -0.79
N ILE A 244 9.10 -2.28 -0.24
CA ILE A 244 10.36 -2.55 0.44
C ILE A 244 10.15 -3.41 1.71
N PRO A 245 11.13 -4.26 2.09
CA PRO A 245 11.17 -4.86 3.42
C PRO A 245 11.22 -3.79 4.51
N GLN A 246 10.44 -3.96 5.57
CA GLN A 246 10.37 -3.02 6.70
C GLN A 246 11.74 -2.75 7.34
N GLU A 247 12.61 -3.76 7.37
CA GLU A 247 14.00 -3.67 7.82
C GLU A 247 14.83 -2.62 7.06
N GLN A 248 14.63 -2.47 5.74
CA GLN A 248 15.39 -1.49 4.96
C GLN A 248 15.07 -0.06 5.38
N TYR A 249 13.80 0.21 5.71
CA TYR A 249 13.41 1.50 6.26
C TYR A 249 13.91 1.67 7.70
N ILE A 250 13.78 0.65 8.57
CA ILE A 250 14.28 0.72 9.96
C ILE A 250 15.79 1.01 9.97
N ASN A 251 16.56 0.37 9.09
CA ASN A 251 17.98 0.65 8.91
C ASN A 251 18.25 2.09 8.43
N ALA A 252 17.38 2.67 7.59
CA ALA A 252 17.50 4.06 7.16
C ALA A 252 17.18 5.05 8.29
N ASP A 253 16.16 4.76 9.09
CA ASP A 253 15.75 5.52 10.28
C ASP A 253 16.88 5.55 11.33
N GLU A 254 17.35 4.37 11.76
CA GLU A 254 18.36 4.22 12.81
C GLU A 254 19.75 4.74 12.43
N LEU A 255 20.04 4.90 11.13
CA LEU A 255 21.29 5.47 10.63
C LEU A 255 21.23 6.97 10.30
N LEU A 256 20.05 7.54 10.04
CA LEU A 256 19.92 8.91 9.49
C LEU A 256 19.07 9.88 10.32
N MET A 257 18.23 9.40 11.25
CA MET A 257 17.31 10.27 12.00
C MET A 257 18.05 11.32 12.85
N ASP A 258 19.23 10.99 13.42
CA ASP A 258 20.09 11.93 14.14
C ASP A 258 20.77 13.00 13.25
N LYS A 259 20.67 12.86 11.92
CA LYS A 259 21.38 13.71 10.93
C LYS A 259 20.45 14.66 10.19
N CYS A 260 19.16 14.68 10.53
CA CYS A 260 18.14 15.53 9.93
C CYS A 260 17.32 16.27 11.00
N THR A 261 16.46 17.20 10.61
CA THR A 261 15.53 17.88 11.54
C THR A 261 14.16 17.21 11.58
N TRP A 262 13.75 16.59 10.47
CA TRP A 262 12.57 15.72 10.37
C TRP A 262 12.84 14.59 9.39
N MET A 263 12.33 13.40 9.71
CA MET A 263 12.17 12.30 8.74
C MET A 263 10.68 12.18 8.38
N LEU A 264 10.38 12.01 7.08
CA LEU A 264 9.02 11.89 6.55
C LEU A 264 8.91 10.72 5.54
N PRO A 265 7.89 9.83 5.69
CA PRO A 265 7.04 9.66 6.87
C PRO A 265 7.86 9.41 8.15
N THR A 266 7.23 9.43 9.33
CA THR A 266 7.89 8.96 10.55
C THR A 266 8.00 7.43 10.53
N ARG A 267 8.91 6.86 11.34
CA ARG A 267 9.00 5.39 11.53
C ARG A 267 7.64 4.81 11.93
N GLU A 268 6.98 5.51 12.85
CA GLU A 268 5.66 5.19 13.37
C GLU A 268 4.59 5.24 12.28
N GLU A 269 4.51 6.33 11.50
CA GLU A 269 3.56 6.45 10.39
C GLU A 269 3.80 5.41 9.30
N LEU A 270 5.04 5.08 8.96
CA LEU A 270 5.32 4.06 7.93
C LEU A 270 4.94 2.65 8.41
N MET A 271 5.29 2.28 9.65
CA MET A 271 4.87 1.01 10.24
C MET A 271 3.35 0.89 10.31
N TRP A 272 2.65 2.00 10.58
CA TRP A 272 1.20 2.09 10.57
C TRP A 272 0.62 1.95 9.14
N ALA A 273 1.18 2.68 8.17
CA ALA A 273 0.71 2.74 6.79
C ALA A 273 0.96 1.45 5.98
N GLN A 274 2.02 0.69 6.29
CA GLN A 274 2.26 -0.62 5.66
C GLN A 274 1.25 -1.68 6.13
N ALA A 275 0.60 -1.47 7.28
CA ALA A 275 -0.30 -2.42 7.91
C ALA A 275 -1.75 -1.87 7.90
N LYS A 276 -2.50 -2.14 6.82
CA LYS A 276 -3.90 -1.65 6.61
C LYS A 276 -4.84 -1.79 7.81
N VAL A 277 -4.56 -2.75 8.68
CA VAL A 277 -5.30 -3.03 9.92
C VAL A 277 -5.53 -1.76 10.77
N TYR A 278 -4.48 -0.95 10.99
CA TYR A 278 -4.57 0.18 11.92
C TYR A 278 -5.37 1.36 11.34
N ASP A 279 -5.20 1.66 10.05
CA ASP A 279 -6.02 2.66 9.35
C ASP A 279 -7.50 2.24 9.35
N VAL A 280 -7.80 0.95 9.17
CA VAL A 280 -9.18 0.44 9.23
C VAL A 280 -9.75 0.56 10.64
N GLU A 281 -9.01 0.24 11.71
CA GLU A 281 -9.48 0.46 13.09
C GLU A 281 -9.78 1.93 13.40
N VAL A 282 -8.97 2.86 12.88
CA VAL A 282 -9.21 4.30 13.06
C VAL A 282 -10.47 4.74 12.31
N LEU A 283 -10.67 4.27 11.08
CA LEU A 283 -11.87 4.54 10.31
C LEU A 283 -13.13 3.88 10.90
N ASP A 284 -13.01 2.69 11.52
CA ASP A 284 -14.07 2.03 12.27
C ASP A 284 -14.47 2.87 13.49
N LYS A 285 -13.49 3.44 14.22
CA LYS A 285 -13.73 4.39 15.35
C LYS A 285 -14.37 5.70 14.89
N ILE A 286 -13.91 6.30 13.78
CA ILE A 286 -14.48 7.53 13.20
C ILE A 286 -15.93 7.30 12.75
N ALA A 287 -16.21 6.23 12.01
CA ALA A 287 -17.55 5.93 11.54
C ALA A 287 -18.52 5.64 12.69
N ALA A 288 -18.09 4.88 13.70
CA ALA A 288 -18.90 4.61 14.90
C ALA A 288 -19.25 5.90 15.66
N LYS A 289 -18.29 6.82 15.83
CA LYS A 289 -18.51 8.13 16.47
C LYS A 289 -19.49 9.02 15.69
N ALA A 290 -19.43 8.98 14.36
CA ALA A 290 -20.33 9.74 13.47
C ALA A 290 -21.71 9.07 13.26
N GLY A 291 -21.91 7.83 13.71
CA GLY A 291 -23.08 7.01 13.37
C GLY A 291 -23.14 6.62 11.88
N ALA A 292 -22.03 6.77 11.15
CA ALA A 292 -21.96 6.55 9.71
C ALA A 292 -21.87 5.05 9.35
N PHE A 293 -22.30 4.70 8.13
CA PHE A 293 -22.10 3.34 7.65
C PHE A 293 -20.62 3.00 7.47
N ARG A 294 -20.25 1.78 7.85
CA ARG A 294 -18.98 1.19 7.48
C ARG A 294 -19.12 -0.33 7.24
N PRO A 295 -18.42 -0.92 6.27
CA PRO A 295 -18.40 -2.37 6.10
C PRO A 295 -17.72 -2.99 7.32
N ARG A 296 -18.42 -3.91 8.01
CA ARG A 296 -17.90 -4.56 9.21
C ARG A 296 -16.55 -5.23 8.91
N THR A 297 -15.51 -4.84 9.63
CA THR A 297 -14.19 -5.49 9.56
C THR A 297 -14.07 -6.51 10.68
N CYS A 298 -13.45 -7.64 10.39
CA CYS A 298 -13.02 -8.62 11.37
C CYS A 298 -11.49 -8.69 11.35
N ILE A 299 -10.90 -8.11 12.38
CA ILE A 299 -9.48 -8.16 12.72
C ILE A 299 -9.41 -9.06 13.95
N VAL A 300 -9.34 -10.37 13.73
CA VAL A 300 -9.39 -11.36 14.80
C VAL A 300 -8.02 -11.99 14.99
N ASP A 301 -7.63 -12.08 16.26
CA ASP A 301 -6.47 -12.82 16.76
C ASP A 301 -6.76 -14.33 16.72
N ASP A 302 -5.73 -15.18 16.75
CA ASP A 302 -5.77 -16.60 16.33
C ASP A 302 -6.74 -17.52 17.14
N SER A 303 -7.46 -16.98 18.13
CA SER A 303 -8.30 -17.70 19.11
C SER A 303 -9.83 -17.61 18.89
N VAL A 304 -10.34 -16.73 18.02
CA VAL A 304 -11.80 -16.48 17.89
C VAL A 304 -12.35 -16.83 16.49
N ALA A 305 -13.61 -17.25 16.41
CA ALA A 305 -14.29 -17.47 15.14
C ALA A 305 -14.72 -16.13 14.50
N CYS A 306 -14.35 -15.90 13.23
CA CYS A 306 -14.70 -14.68 12.49
C CYS A 306 -16.24 -14.52 12.35
N PRO A 307 -16.86 -13.45 12.89
CA PRO A 307 -18.32 -13.26 12.87
C PRO A 307 -18.90 -12.95 11.47
N ILE A 308 -18.05 -12.70 10.48
CA ILE A 308 -18.41 -12.55 9.06
C ILE A 308 -17.83 -13.66 8.16
N GLY A 309 -17.16 -14.67 8.73
CA GLY A 309 -16.44 -15.69 7.95
C GLY A 309 -17.33 -16.57 7.09
N THR A 310 -18.59 -16.78 7.51
CA THR A 310 -19.61 -17.52 6.74
C THR A 310 -20.31 -16.68 5.67
N GLN A 311 -20.13 -15.36 5.70
CA GLN A 311 -20.78 -14.40 4.82
C GLN A 311 -19.90 -14.08 3.59
N GLU A 312 -20.54 -13.54 2.55
CA GLU A 312 -19.82 -12.98 1.42
C GLU A 312 -18.94 -11.82 1.89
N SER A 313 -17.64 -11.91 1.61
CA SER A 313 -16.62 -11.11 2.28
C SER A 313 -15.41 -10.87 1.39
N VAL A 314 -14.68 -9.79 1.68
CA VAL A 314 -13.37 -9.51 1.08
C VAL A 314 -12.29 -9.89 2.10
N LEU A 315 -11.48 -10.87 1.73
CA LEU A 315 -10.27 -11.26 2.42
C LEU A 315 -9.14 -10.34 1.94
N LYS A 316 -8.57 -9.52 2.83
CA LYS A 316 -7.47 -8.57 2.53
C LYS A 316 -6.22 -8.94 3.33
N GLN A 317 -5.08 -8.98 2.65
CA GLN A 317 -3.76 -9.07 3.27
C GLN A 317 -3.42 -7.72 3.93
N SER A 318 -2.93 -7.74 5.18
CA SER A 318 -2.51 -6.54 5.92
C SER A 318 -1.42 -5.77 5.16
N HIS A 319 -0.30 -6.45 4.90
CA HIS A 319 0.90 -5.90 4.26
C HIS A 319 0.93 -6.25 2.77
N SER A 320 0.31 -5.40 1.95
CA SER A 320 0.28 -5.53 0.48
C SER A 320 -0.18 -4.22 -0.17
N CYS A 321 0.05 -4.04 -1.47
CA CYS A 321 -0.48 -2.91 -2.25
C CYS A 321 -1.11 -3.39 -3.56
N ALA A 322 -1.70 -2.48 -4.35
CA ALA A 322 -2.17 -2.73 -5.72
C ALA A 322 -3.07 -3.98 -5.87
N SER A 323 -3.98 -4.20 -4.93
CA SER A 323 -4.89 -5.37 -4.85
C SER A 323 -4.21 -6.76 -4.73
N VAL A 324 -2.89 -6.82 -4.53
CA VAL A 324 -2.20 -8.07 -4.19
C VAL A 324 -2.71 -8.56 -2.83
N GLY A 325 -3.00 -9.87 -2.73
CA GLY A 325 -3.60 -10.44 -1.52
C GLY A 325 -4.99 -9.89 -1.20
N VAL A 326 -5.79 -9.56 -2.22
CA VAL A 326 -7.21 -9.21 -2.06
C VAL A 326 -8.08 -10.23 -2.80
N HIS A 327 -8.97 -10.90 -2.07
CA HIS A 327 -9.82 -11.96 -2.60
C HIS A 327 -11.28 -11.75 -2.17
N ILE A 328 -12.20 -11.67 -3.14
CA ILE A 328 -13.63 -11.76 -2.87
C ILE A 328 -13.97 -13.24 -2.62
N ARG A 329 -14.70 -13.52 -1.54
CA ARG A 329 -15.12 -14.87 -1.14
C ARG A 329 -16.64 -14.98 -1.12
N SER A 330 -17.14 -15.97 -1.84
CA SER A 330 -18.51 -16.47 -1.73
C SER A 330 -18.80 -17.00 -0.32
N LYS A 331 -20.10 -17.10 0.02
CA LYS A 331 -20.58 -17.66 1.29
C LYS A 331 -20.08 -19.11 1.47
N GLY A 332 -19.61 -19.43 2.68
CA GLY A 332 -19.04 -20.74 3.03
C GLY A 332 -18.07 -20.61 4.21
N PRO A 333 -17.54 -21.72 4.77
CA PRO A 333 -16.54 -21.65 5.83
C PRO A 333 -15.32 -20.85 5.37
N ALA A 334 -14.77 -20.01 6.25
CA ALA A 334 -13.55 -19.26 5.98
C ALA A 334 -12.33 -19.94 6.63
N PRO A 335 -11.10 -19.72 6.11
CA PRO A 335 -9.94 -19.73 6.99
C PRO A 335 -10.19 -18.74 8.13
N ALA A 336 -9.68 -19.01 9.33
CA ALA A 336 -9.73 -17.99 10.38
C ALA A 336 -8.92 -16.75 9.94
N CYS A 337 -9.27 -15.58 10.48
CA CYS A 337 -8.34 -14.45 10.45
C CYS A 337 -7.11 -14.90 11.26
N LYS A 338 -5.98 -15.06 10.60
CA LYS A 338 -4.76 -15.60 11.21
C LYS A 338 -3.57 -14.70 10.99
N ALA A 339 -2.64 -14.73 11.94
CA ALA A 339 -1.26 -14.31 11.74
C ALA A 339 -0.49 -15.50 11.16
N LEU A 340 -0.41 -15.60 9.83
CA LEU A 340 0.44 -16.61 9.20
C LEU A 340 1.88 -16.07 9.14
N PRO A 341 2.89 -16.84 9.61
CA PRO A 341 4.28 -16.50 9.37
C PRO A 341 4.57 -16.66 7.87
N ASP A 342 5.00 -15.57 7.24
CA ASP A 342 5.57 -15.57 5.90
C ASP A 342 7.01 -16.08 6.00
N ILE A 343 7.21 -17.34 5.63
CA ILE A 343 8.49 -18.02 5.71
C ILE A 343 9.50 -17.40 4.72
N ASP A 344 9.03 -16.86 3.60
CA ASP A 344 9.87 -16.36 2.52
C ASP A 344 10.29 -14.90 2.74
N SER A 345 9.49 -14.09 3.46
CA SER A 345 9.84 -12.70 3.78
C SER A 345 10.01 -12.37 5.27
N GLY A 346 9.95 -13.37 6.16
CA GLY A 346 10.18 -13.23 7.61
C GLY A 346 9.11 -12.42 8.36
N ARG A 347 8.02 -12.03 7.70
CA ARG A 347 6.97 -11.15 8.22
C ARG A 347 5.78 -11.95 8.78
N PHE A 348 4.97 -11.33 9.63
CA PHE A 348 3.67 -11.88 10.01
C PHE A 348 2.58 -11.34 9.08
N ILE A 349 2.15 -12.15 8.12
CA ILE A 349 0.98 -11.84 7.30
C ILE A 349 -0.27 -12.05 8.15
N ARG A 350 -0.82 -10.94 8.66
CA ARG A 350 -2.20 -10.91 9.16
C ARG A 350 -3.18 -10.80 8.00
N TRP A 351 -4.21 -11.65 8.01
CA TRP A 351 -5.35 -11.55 7.11
C TRP A 351 -6.55 -10.96 7.84
N LEU A 352 -7.15 -9.91 7.28
CA LEU A 352 -8.41 -9.33 7.78
C LEU A 352 -9.56 -9.67 6.84
N HIS A 353 -10.73 -9.96 7.40
CA HIS A 353 -11.96 -10.07 6.62
C HIS A 353 -12.71 -8.75 6.69
N GLN A 354 -13.35 -8.35 5.61
CA GLN A 354 -14.23 -7.20 5.57
C GLN A 354 -15.54 -7.59 4.87
N GLN A 355 -16.66 -7.06 5.34
CA GLN A 355 -17.96 -7.27 4.72
C GLN A 355 -17.92 -6.88 3.23
N TYR A 356 -18.41 -7.75 2.34
CA TYR A 356 -18.49 -7.41 0.92
C TYR A 356 -19.49 -6.27 0.68
N VAL A 357 -19.14 -5.37 -0.24
CA VAL A 357 -19.96 -4.23 -0.65
C VAL A 357 -20.08 -4.25 -2.16
N PRO A 358 -21.22 -4.70 -2.73
CA PRO A 358 -21.35 -4.91 -4.18
C PRO A 358 -21.06 -3.68 -5.04
N SER A 359 -21.32 -2.47 -4.54
CA SER A 359 -21.07 -1.21 -5.27
C SER A 359 -19.58 -0.97 -5.56
N LEU A 360 -18.64 -1.43 -4.73
CA LEU A 360 -17.20 -1.29 -5.00
C LEU A 360 -16.78 -1.98 -6.31
N MET A 361 -17.45 -3.08 -6.67
CA MET A 361 -17.26 -3.77 -7.94
C MET A 361 -18.18 -3.20 -9.04
N ASN A 362 -19.47 -3.14 -8.76
CA ASN A 362 -20.51 -2.86 -9.76
C ASN A 362 -20.53 -1.39 -10.22
N TRP A 363 -20.07 -0.47 -9.37
CA TRP A 363 -20.08 0.98 -9.61
C TRP A 363 -18.68 1.60 -9.47
N GLY A 364 -17.85 1.08 -8.57
CA GLY A 364 -16.48 1.54 -8.31
C GLY A 364 -16.32 2.27 -6.98
N GLU A 365 -15.30 3.12 -6.92
CA GLU A 365 -14.94 3.95 -5.75
C GLU A 365 -14.62 5.40 -6.20
N LEU A 366 -14.76 6.35 -5.28
CA LEU A 366 -14.40 7.76 -5.45
C LEU A 366 -13.07 8.03 -4.74
N ARG A 367 -11.99 8.16 -5.51
CA ARG A 367 -10.66 8.54 -5.03
C ARG A 367 -10.61 10.06 -4.89
N VAL A 368 -10.81 10.54 -3.67
CA VAL A 368 -10.81 11.98 -3.32
C VAL A 368 -9.42 12.38 -2.84
N PHE A 369 -8.80 13.35 -3.50
CA PHE A 369 -7.50 13.90 -3.12
C PHE A 369 -7.71 15.16 -2.29
N LEU A 370 -7.31 15.14 -1.02
CA LEU A 370 -7.41 16.30 -0.13
C LEU A 370 -6.02 16.81 0.26
N SER A 371 -5.91 18.13 0.36
CA SER A 371 -4.72 18.83 0.82
C SER A 371 -5.14 19.85 1.88
N THR A 372 -4.17 20.52 2.51
CA THR A 372 -4.43 21.61 3.45
C THR A 372 -3.85 22.93 2.95
N ARG A 373 -4.54 24.04 3.23
CA ARG A 373 -4.15 25.40 2.86
C ARG A 373 -4.22 26.34 4.05
N MET A 374 -3.35 27.34 4.11
CA MET A 374 -3.52 28.46 5.05
C MET A 374 -4.82 29.22 4.73
N SER A 375 -5.63 29.46 5.76
CA SER A 375 -6.81 30.33 5.70
C SER A 375 -6.43 31.80 5.87
N ALA A 376 -7.39 32.71 5.67
CA ALA A 376 -7.23 34.12 6.00
C ALA A 376 -7.01 34.37 7.52
N ALA A 377 -7.41 33.43 8.38
CA ALA A 377 -7.22 33.48 9.83
C ALA A 377 -5.88 32.87 10.29
N GLY A 378 -5.04 32.37 9.38
CA GLY A 378 -3.78 31.70 9.72
C GLY A 378 -3.93 30.26 10.23
N THR A 379 -5.13 29.69 10.20
CA THR A 379 -5.36 28.25 10.43
C THR A 379 -5.04 27.44 9.17
N ARG A 380 -4.82 26.13 9.29
CA ARG A 380 -4.70 25.23 8.13
C ARG A 380 -5.99 24.47 7.93
N GLU A 381 -6.66 24.74 6.81
CA GLU A 381 -7.96 24.18 6.45
C GLU A 381 -7.81 23.10 5.37
N PRO A 382 -8.54 21.98 5.47
CA PRO A 382 -8.62 21.00 4.40
C PRO A 382 -9.39 21.54 3.19
N TYR A 383 -9.13 20.97 2.00
CA TYR A 383 -9.93 21.19 0.80
C TYR A 383 -9.74 20.02 -0.18
N ILE A 384 -10.74 19.78 -1.03
CA ILE A 384 -10.61 18.85 -2.16
C ILE A 384 -9.76 19.49 -3.27
N ILE A 385 -8.74 18.77 -3.72
CA ILE A 385 -7.92 19.13 -4.88
C ILE A 385 -8.59 18.63 -6.16
N HIS A 386 -9.07 17.38 -6.12
CA HIS A 386 -9.61 16.64 -7.26
C HIS A 386 -10.33 15.38 -6.78
N VAL A 387 -11.25 14.86 -7.60
CA VAL A 387 -11.96 13.59 -7.38
C VAL A 387 -11.89 12.76 -8.64
N ILE A 388 -11.60 11.47 -8.50
CA ILE A 388 -11.61 10.50 -9.58
C ILE A 388 -12.56 9.36 -9.21
N ARG A 389 -13.52 9.01 -10.07
CA ARG A 389 -14.21 7.72 -9.96
C ARG A 389 -13.34 6.65 -10.63
N THR A 390 -13.03 5.56 -9.93
CA THR A 390 -12.34 4.40 -10.50
C THR A 390 -13.18 3.13 -10.41
N GLN A 391 -13.15 2.31 -11.46
CA GLN A 391 -13.80 0.99 -11.48
C GLN A 391 -12.87 -0.06 -12.08
N GLN A 392 -12.71 -1.20 -11.39
CA GLN A 392 -12.04 -2.37 -11.93
C GLN A 392 -12.91 -3.05 -13.01
N ARG A 393 -12.33 -3.38 -14.16
CA ARG A 393 -12.94 -4.20 -15.21
C ARG A 393 -11.92 -5.21 -15.73
N ASP A 394 -12.34 -6.13 -16.60
CA ASP A 394 -11.52 -7.23 -17.15
C ASP A 394 -10.23 -6.74 -17.83
N LYS A 395 -10.24 -5.51 -18.36
CA LYS A 395 -9.10 -4.85 -19.02
C LYS A 395 -8.38 -3.83 -18.13
N GLY A 396 -8.52 -3.96 -16.80
CA GLY A 396 -7.88 -3.11 -15.79
C GLY A 396 -8.79 -1.99 -15.25
N ILE A 397 -8.17 -1.02 -14.58
CA ILE A 397 -8.88 0.10 -13.96
C ILE A 397 -9.32 1.11 -15.03
N HIS A 398 -10.62 1.40 -15.08
CA HIS A 398 -11.17 2.59 -15.72
C HIS A 398 -11.21 3.75 -14.70
N ALA A 399 -10.96 4.97 -15.17
CA ALA A 399 -10.88 6.17 -14.34
C ALA A 399 -11.56 7.35 -15.04
N TRP A 400 -12.32 8.14 -14.29
CA TRP A 400 -13.06 9.32 -14.77
C TRP A 400 -12.89 10.48 -13.79
N ASN A 401 -12.65 11.69 -14.29
CA ASN A 401 -12.75 12.93 -13.51
C ASN A 401 -14.18 13.08 -12.94
N VAL A 402 -14.31 13.65 -11.73
CA VAL A 402 -15.58 13.94 -11.07
C VAL A 402 -15.63 15.41 -10.64
N THR A 403 -16.77 16.05 -10.89
CA THR A 403 -17.02 17.49 -10.76
C THR A 403 -18.32 17.79 -10.02
N GLU A 404 -18.54 19.06 -9.67
CA GLU A 404 -19.79 19.58 -9.10
C GLU A 404 -21.05 19.36 -9.99
N TRP A 405 -20.85 19.06 -11.28
CA TRP A 405 -21.91 18.84 -12.28
C TRP A 405 -22.30 17.37 -12.42
N ASP A 406 -21.48 16.45 -11.94
CA ASP A 406 -21.74 15.01 -12.02
C ASP A 406 -22.92 14.60 -11.13
N ARG A 407 -23.71 13.64 -11.62
CA ARG A 407 -24.90 13.11 -10.93
C ARG A 407 -24.85 11.58 -11.01
N TRP A 408 -25.34 10.93 -9.97
CA TRP A 408 -25.31 9.47 -9.85
C TRP A 408 -26.74 8.95 -9.66
N PRO A 409 -27.47 8.63 -10.74
CA PRO A 409 -28.86 8.15 -10.64
C PRO A 409 -29.01 6.88 -9.81
N GLU A 410 -27.95 6.09 -9.67
CA GLU A 410 -27.90 4.90 -8.82
C GLU A 410 -27.82 5.26 -7.31
N PHE A 411 -27.35 6.46 -6.99
CA PHE A 411 -27.21 7.00 -5.64
C PHE A 411 -27.78 8.43 -5.57
N PRO A 412 -29.10 8.62 -5.73
CA PRO A 412 -29.71 9.94 -5.86
C PRO A 412 -29.62 10.80 -4.58
N MET A 413 -29.23 10.19 -3.45
CA MET A 413 -28.91 10.87 -2.20
C MET A 413 -27.50 11.47 -2.15
N LEU A 414 -26.67 11.27 -3.19
CA LEU A 414 -25.28 11.73 -3.25
C LEU A 414 -25.13 12.93 -4.19
N THR A 415 -24.58 14.02 -3.67
CA THR A 415 -24.13 15.20 -4.41
C THR A 415 -22.64 15.43 -4.17
N PHE A 416 -22.00 16.24 -5.02
CA PHE A 416 -20.59 16.62 -4.82
C PHE A 416 -20.38 17.33 -3.47
N GLN A 417 -21.34 18.15 -3.02
CA GLN A 417 -21.25 18.83 -1.71
C GLN A 417 -21.17 17.82 -0.56
N GLN A 418 -22.04 16.81 -0.53
CA GLN A 418 -22.02 15.77 0.51
C GLN A 418 -20.75 14.92 0.45
N LEU A 419 -20.16 14.73 -0.75
CA LEU A 419 -18.85 14.11 -0.89
C LEU A 419 -17.74 15.00 -0.31
N GLU A 420 -17.79 16.31 -0.55
CA GLU A 420 -16.84 17.28 0.01
C GLU A 420 -16.94 17.35 1.53
N ASP A 421 -18.14 17.59 2.08
CA ASP A 421 -18.41 17.67 3.52
C ASP A 421 -17.88 16.41 4.24
N PHE A 422 -18.27 15.22 3.77
CA PHE A 422 -17.84 13.94 4.33
C PHE A 422 -16.32 13.73 4.24
N SER A 423 -15.71 14.04 3.09
CA SER A 423 -14.28 13.83 2.88
C SER A 423 -13.44 14.79 3.72
N VAL A 424 -13.90 16.04 3.86
CA VAL A 424 -13.31 17.08 4.71
C VAL A 424 -13.41 16.68 6.18
N GLU A 425 -14.59 16.26 6.65
CA GLU A 425 -14.80 15.88 8.04
C GLU A 425 -13.92 14.67 8.43
N VAL A 426 -13.93 13.59 7.61
CA VAL A 426 -13.11 12.41 7.90
C VAL A 426 -11.61 12.74 7.85
N PHE A 427 -11.16 13.58 6.92
CA PHE A 427 -9.76 14.02 6.86
C PHE A 427 -9.36 14.84 8.10
N GLN A 428 -10.23 15.72 8.60
CA GLN A 428 -10.02 16.41 9.87
C GLN A 428 -9.97 15.44 11.05
N GLN A 429 -10.88 14.48 11.13
CA GLN A 429 -10.88 13.49 12.21
C GLN A 429 -9.62 12.62 12.21
N LEU A 430 -9.11 12.23 11.03
CA LEU A 430 -7.83 11.52 10.89
C LEU A 430 -6.64 12.36 11.39
N GLN A 431 -6.55 13.64 11.00
CA GLN A 431 -5.48 14.55 11.44
C GLN A 431 -5.46 14.78 12.95
N HIS A 432 -6.61 14.68 13.63
CA HIS A 432 -6.71 14.83 15.08
C HIS A 432 -6.65 13.49 15.86
N PHE A 433 -6.85 12.34 15.21
CA PHE A 433 -6.92 11.04 15.90
C PHE A 433 -5.61 10.68 16.59
N ASN A 434 -4.48 10.78 15.87
CA ASN A 434 -3.15 10.68 16.46
C ASN A 434 -2.10 11.34 15.54
N PRO A 435 -1.51 12.49 15.93
CA PRO A 435 -0.53 13.19 15.11
C PRO A 435 0.75 12.40 14.77
N MET A 436 1.12 11.39 15.56
CA MET A 436 2.35 10.61 15.37
C MET A 436 2.27 9.64 14.18
N TYR A 437 1.09 9.06 13.95
CA TYR A 437 0.83 8.05 12.90
C TYR A 437 0.26 8.66 11.60
N TYR A 438 0.01 9.96 11.60
CA TYR A 438 -0.62 10.72 10.51
C TYR A 438 0.07 12.09 10.26
N GLU A 439 1.36 12.25 10.59
CA GLU A 439 2.06 13.53 10.38
C GLU A 439 2.10 13.93 8.90
N SER A 440 2.27 12.98 7.98
CA SER A 440 2.24 13.26 6.55
C SER A 440 0.85 13.67 6.03
N LEU A 441 -0.24 13.32 6.73
CA LEU A 441 -1.59 13.82 6.43
C LEU A 441 -1.72 15.33 6.71
N ARG A 442 -0.77 15.98 7.40
CA ARG A 442 -0.69 17.45 7.43
C ARG A 442 -0.28 18.05 6.08
N VAL A 443 0.24 17.26 5.13
CA VAL A 443 0.43 17.70 3.75
C VAL A 443 -0.84 17.39 2.95
N GLY A 444 -1.22 16.11 2.88
CA GLY A 444 -2.42 15.67 2.17
C GLY A 444 -2.64 14.17 2.19
N VAL A 445 -3.72 13.73 1.55
CA VAL A 445 -4.20 12.35 1.54
C VAL A 445 -4.99 12.05 0.26
N ARG A 446 -5.10 10.77 -0.10
CA ARG A 446 -6.17 10.24 -0.96
C ARG A 446 -7.07 9.34 -0.11
N LEU A 447 -8.36 9.62 -0.10
CA LEU A 447 -9.39 8.76 0.49
C LEU A 447 -10.05 8.01 -0.65
N ASP A 448 -10.06 6.68 -0.60
CA ASP A 448 -10.79 5.86 -1.58
C ASP A 448 -12.16 5.52 -0.99
N ILE A 449 -13.21 6.15 -1.51
CA ILE A 449 -14.53 6.20 -0.88
C ILE A 449 -15.53 5.32 -1.63
N GLY A 450 -16.12 4.36 -0.94
CA GLY A 450 -17.25 3.58 -1.44
C GLY A 450 -18.59 4.27 -1.17
N VAL A 451 -19.57 4.02 -2.04
CA VAL A 451 -20.93 4.55 -1.94
C VAL A 451 -21.92 3.42 -1.70
N THR A 452 -22.92 3.63 -0.84
CA THR A 452 -24.03 2.70 -0.60
C THR A 452 -25.36 3.46 -0.45
N GLU A 453 -26.47 2.72 -0.43
CA GLU A 453 -27.78 3.22 -0.01
C GLU A 453 -27.77 3.88 1.39
N LYS A 454 -26.79 3.52 2.24
CA LYS A 454 -26.58 4.06 3.59
C LYS A 454 -25.59 5.24 3.63
N GLY A 455 -25.18 5.75 2.48
CA GLY A 455 -24.19 6.83 2.35
C GLY A 455 -22.77 6.34 2.07
N LEU A 456 -21.81 7.25 2.34
CA LEU A 456 -20.39 7.13 2.02
C LEU A 456 -19.59 6.41 3.10
N PHE A 457 -18.49 5.74 2.70
CA PHE A 457 -17.50 5.18 3.63
C PHE A 457 -16.09 5.17 3.00
N VAL A 458 -15.04 5.48 3.76
CA VAL A 458 -13.65 5.42 3.27
C VAL A 458 -13.13 3.96 3.27
N ASN A 459 -13.06 3.31 2.11
CA ASN A 459 -12.48 1.96 1.97
C ASN A 459 -10.99 1.92 2.35
N GLU A 460 -10.20 2.89 1.89
CA GLU A 460 -8.74 2.95 2.09
C GLU A 460 -8.22 4.39 2.25
N ILE A 461 -7.10 4.55 2.97
CA ILE A 461 -6.33 5.80 3.12
C ILE A 461 -4.98 5.61 2.42
N THR A 462 -4.62 6.52 1.50
CA THR A 462 -3.27 6.58 0.94
C THR A 462 -2.61 7.93 1.26
N ARG A 463 -1.40 7.90 1.83
CA ARG A 463 -0.62 9.12 2.12
C ARG A 463 -0.26 9.82 0.80
N TRP A 464 -0.21 11.15 0.80
CA TRP A 464 -0.04 11.99 -0.42
C TRP A 464 1.06 11.53 -1.39
N HIS A 465 2.18 11.02 -0.88
CA HIS A 465 3.32 10.61 -1.69
C HIS A 465 3.10 9.30 -2.45
N ALA A 466 2.29 8.38 -1.90
CA ALA A 466 1.91 7.11 -2.52
C ALA A 466 0.56 7.17 -3.27
N ALA A 467 -0.12 8.31 -3.24
CA ALA A 467 -1.47 8.47 -3.78
C ALA A 467 -1.51 8.53 -5.32
N ASN A 468 -1.57 7.39 -6.02
CA ASN A 468 -1.75 7.27 -7.48
C ASN A 468 -2.81 8.25 -8.02
N GLN A 469 -2.50 8.94 -9.13
CA GLN A 469 -3.24 10.09 -9.67
C GLN A 469 -3.97 9.86 -10.99
N PHE A 470 -3.66 8.79 -11.76
CA PHE A 470 -4.19 8.56 -13.12
C PHE A 470 -4.11 9.79 -14.07
N PRO A 471 -3.01 10.58 -14.04
CA PRO A 471 -2.98 11.96 -14.53
C PRO A 471 -3.49 12.12 -15.97
N ASP A 472 -3.03 11.26 -16.85
CA ASP A 472 -3.29 11.23 -18.30
C ASP A 472 -4.79 11.14 -18.66
N ARG A 473 -5.62 10.63 -17.73
CA ARG A 473 -7.06 10.39 -17.93
C ARG A 473 -7.95 11.37 -17.18
N THR A 474 -7.42 12.13 -16.23
CA THR A 474 -8.24 12.82 -15.20
C THR A 474 -7.78 14.23 -14.86
N LEU A 475 -6.47 14.49 -14.80
CA LEU A 475 -5.92 15.78 -14.36
C LEU A 475 -5.71 16.77 -15.51
N GLY A 476 -5.77 16.31 -16.77
CA GLY A 476 -5.47 17.10 -17.96
C GLY A 476 -3.97 17.45 -18.06
N THR A 477 -3.53 17.98 -19.20
CA THR A 477 -2.11 18.30 -19.42
C THR A 477 -1.66 19.48 -18.53
N PRO A 478 -0.50 19.41 -17.82
CA PRO A 478 0.54 18.38 -17.84
C PRO A 478 0.51 17.47 -16.60
N GLY A 479 -0.66 17.04 -16.13
CA GLY A 479 -0.87 15.98 -15.15
C GLY A 479 -0.53 16.32 -13.69
N ASP A 480 -0.12 17.54 -13.38
CA ASP A 480 0.58 17.87 -12.13
C ASP A 480 -0.24 18.62 -11.07
N LYS A 481 -1.55 18.85 -11.30
CA LYS A 481 -2.42 19.63 -10.39
C LYS A 481 -2.35 19.15 -8.94
N VAL A 482 -2.46 17.83 -8.72
CA VAL A 482 -2.42 17.23 -7.38
C VAL A 482 -1.00 17.29 -6.78
N CYS A 483 0.04 17.04 -7.58
CA CYS A 483 1.43 17.22 -7.16
C CYS A 483 1.73 18.65 -6.70
N LYS A 484 1.31 19.68 -7.44
CA LYS A 484 1.47 21.10 -7.06
C LYS A 484 0.73 21.45 -5.78
N ALA A 485 -0.47 20.91 -5.58
CA ALA A 485 -1.26 21.12 -4.37
C ALA A 485 -0.64 20.45 -3.12
N PHE A 486 0.02 19.30 -3.26
CA PHE A 486 0.81 18.70 -2.17
C PHE A 486 2.12 19.46 -1.92
N ALA A 487 2.84 19.90 -2.96
CA ALA A 487 4.02 20.74 -2.82
C ALA A 487 3.72 22.05 -2.06
N GLY A 488 2.61 22.72 -2.38
CA GLY A 488 2.19 23.93 -1.67
C GLY A 488 1.86 23.69 -0.20
N ALA A 489 1.16 22.60 0.12
CA ALA A 489 0.84 22.26 1.51
C ALA A 489 2.08 21.85 2.32
N PHE A 490 3.02 21.13 1.72
CA PHE A 490 4.33 20.83 2.30
C PHE A 490 5.09 22.12 2.58
N ALA A 491 5.16 23.04 1.61
CA ALA A 491 5.87 24.30 1.76
C ALA A 491 5.26 25.23 2.81
N GLN A 492 3.97 25.09 3.12
CA GLN A 492 3.30 25.77 4.25
C GLN A 492 3.57 25.08 5.60
N ARG A 493 3.80 23.76 5.61
CA ARG A 493 4.10 22.96 6.82
C ARG A 493 5.56 23.05 7.26
N PHE A 494 6.49 23.18 6.31
CA PHE A 494 7.94 23.19 6.50
C PHE A 494 8.59 24.41 5.80
N PRO A 495 8.17 25.65 6.09
CA PRO A 495 8.54 26.84 5.32
C PRO A 495 10.06 27.04 5.20
N THR A 496 10.53 27.32 3.99
CA THR A 496 11.92 27.76 3.77
C THR A 496 12.14 29.20 4.22
N GLN A 497 13.40 29.51 4.54
CA GLN A 497 13.84 30.90 4.59
C GLN A 497 13.87 31.43 3.15
N LYS A 498 12.99 32.38 2.83
CA LYS A 498 13.03 33.07 1.55
C LYS A 498 14.41 33.70 1.36
N ARG A 499 15.07 33.34 0.26
CA ARG A 499 16.34 33.94 -0.19
C ARG A 499 16.13 35.36 -0.70
#